data_AF-A0A4R4YMT8-F1
#
_entry.id   AF-A0A4R4YMT8-F1
#
_cell.length_a   1.000
_cell.length_b   1.000
_cell.length_c   1.000
_cell.angle_alpha   90.00
_cell.angle_beta   90.00
_cell.angle_gamma   90.00
#
_symmetry.space_group_name_H-M   'P 1'
#
loop_
_entity.id
_entity.type
_entity.pdbx_description
1 polymer ?
#
loop_
_entity_poly.entity_id
_entity_poly.type
_entity_poly.pdbx_seq_one_letter_code
_entity_poly.pdbx_strand_id
1 'polypeptide(L)'
;MEKLLTARLHAVKVRPYLASALFALQVVEDRSVPTMAVDAHWRCYVSPGFVMRTPVEELAGVWVHEVSHLLRDHHGRGERYARENKAYGPGERLRQNIAADFEINDDIYGDGLPQPAGAVLPSLLRLDSGLLMEEYLRSTSMSGLTGELAWLDCGSGADGHERPWELGSGGANGLSKQQRDAVRFRVAEGIKGRPGDAPQGWRRWADEAFHPPQPWRQLLGAAIRSAVSASGAGDDYSYRRPSRRSAAVPGVLLPSLRRMPPKVCIVIDTSGSVSDAELGSALLEVAAISRAAGGRRDLVSVISCDAAAGVAVPLCQAEHLELIGGGGTDLRTGFAQALRTHPD
;
A
#
# COMPACT_ATOMS: atom_id res chain seq x y z
N MET A 1 -3.71 26.55 15.06
CA MET A 1 -4.27 25.19 15.02
C MET A 1 -5.74 25.07 14.58
N GLU A 2 -6.74 25.69 15.23
CA GLU A 2 -8.17 25.46 14.91
C GLU A 2 -8.54 25.66 13.42
N LYS A 3 -8.20 26.82 12.86
CA LYS A 3 -8.45 27.13 11.42
C LYS A 3 -7.83 26.10 10.47
N LEU A 4 -6.66 25.57 10.81
CA LEU A 4 -5.97 24.56 10.01
C LEU A 4 -6.72 23.21 10.02
N LEU A 5 -7.30 22.84 11.17
CA LEU A 5 -8.12 21.63 11.30
C LEU A 5 -9.47 21.79 10.58
N THR A 6 -10.09 22.96 10.64
CA THR A 6 -11.25 23.32 9.81
C THR A 6 -10.90 23.21 8.32
N ALA A 7 -9.72 23.73 7.96
CA ALA A 7 -8.94 23.47 6.75
C ALA A 7 -9.08 22.04 6.21
N ARG A 8 -8.50 21.14 7.01
CA ARG A 8 -8.40 19.72 6.73
C ARG A 8 -9.77 19.05 6.63
N LEU A 9 -10.73 19.43 7.48
CA LEU A 9 -12.09 18.88 7.43
C LEU A 9 -12.83 19.32 6.16
N HIS A 10 -12.66 20.58 5.73
CA HIS A 10 -13.20 21.05 4.46
C HIS A 10 -12.61 20.28 3.28
N ALA A 11 -11.28 20.07 3.27
CA ALA A 11 -10.62 19.24 2.26
C ALA A 11 -11.22 17.81 2.19
N VAL A 12 -11.46 17.18 3.34
CA VAL A 12 -12.11 15.86 3.40
C VAL A 12 -13.55 15.90 2.88
N LYS A 13 -14.30 16.95 3.20
CA LYS A 13 -15.68 17.11 2.73
C LYS A 13 -15.77 17.18 1.20
N VAL A 14 -14.83 17.89 0.56
CA VAL A 14 -14.83 18.11 -0.90
C VAL A 14 -13.99 17.08 -1.66
N ARG A 15 -13.10 16.35 -0.99
CA ARG A 15 -12.27 15.27 -1.55
C ARG A 15 -12.30 14.05 -0.62
N PRO A 16 -13.48 13.42 -0.42
CA PRO A 16 -13.64 12.35 0.57
C PRO A 16 -12.75 11.14 0.31
N TYR A 17 -12.42 10.87 -0.95
CA TYR A 17 -11.52 9.80 -1.35
C TYR A 17 -10.08 9.99 -0.85
N LEU A 18 -9.65 11.21 -0.48
CA LEU A 18 -8.33 11.50 0.08
C LEU A 18 -8.30 11.49 1.62
N ALA A 19 -9.41 11.20 2.29
CA ALA A 19 -9.54 11.36 3.75
C ALA A 19 -8.47 10.59 4.53
N SER A 20 -8.22 9.33 4.18
CA SER A 20 -7.21 8.49 4.83
C SER A 20 -5.82 9.11 4.78
N ALA A 21 -5.47 9.81 3.69
CA ALA A 21 -4.17 10.45 3.55
C ALA A 21 -4.11 11.79 4.28
N LEU A 22 -5.15 12.62 4.17
CA LEU A 22 -5.25 13.91 4.85
C LEU A 22 -5.13 13.77 6.38
N PHE A 23 -5.70 12.72 6.95
CA PHE A 23 -5.58 12.42 8.39
C PHE A 23 -4.30 11.68 8.78
N ALA A 24 -3.58 11.10 7.82
CA ALA A 24 -2.28 10.49 8.08
C ALA A 24 -1.15 11.52 8.24
N LEU A 25 -1.32 12.74 7.70
CA LEU A 25 -0.34 13.80 7.77
C LEU A 25 -0.16 14.35 9.20
N GLN A 26 1.08 14.30 9.66
CA GLN A 26 1.51 14.84 10.95
C GLN A 26 1.75 16.34 10.81
N VAL A 27 1.06 17.18 11.59
CA VAL A 27 1.27 18.63 11.53
C VAL A 27 2.50 19.02 12.35
N VAL A 28 3.40 19.80 11.76
CA VAL A 28 4.53 20.44 12.45
C VAL A 28 4.42 21.95 12.23
N GLU A 29 4.12 22.72 13.27
CA GLU A 29 4.13 24.18 13.17
C GLU A 29 5.59 24.67 13.15
N ASP A 30 5.97 25.42 12.12
CA ASP A 30 7.30 26.01 12.00
C ASP A 30 7.22 27.36 11.28
N ARG A 31 7.84 28.39 11.87
CA ARG A 31 7.80 29.77 11.36
C ARG A 31 8.78 30.03 10.22
N SER A 32 9.76 29.16 10.02
CA SER A 32 10.74 29.26 8.95
C SER A 32 10.20 28.76 7.60
N VAL A 33 9.13 27.97 7.61
CA VAL A 33 8.41 27.57 6.41
C VAL A 33 7.63 28.76 5.83
N PRO A 34 7.70 29.03 4.52
CA PRO A 34 7.02 30.18 3.91
C PRO A 34 5.49 30.05 3.88
N THR A 35 5.00 28.83 3.64
CA THR A 35 3.58 28.50 3.45
C THR A 35 3.23 27.19 4.19
N MET A 36 2.96 26.11 3.45
CA MET A 36 2.89 24.73 3.91
C MET A 36 3.78 23.92 3.00
N ALA A 37 4.36 22.84 3.51
CA ALA A 37 5.22 21.94 2.76
C ALA A 37 5.15 20.54 3.36
N VAL A 38 5.48 19.53 2.59
CA VAL A 38 5.58 18.14 3.08
C VAL A 38 6.96 17.58 2.90
N ASP A 39 7.35 16.69 3.81
CA ASP A 39 8.57 15.90 3.65
C ASP A 39 8.29 14.45 3.22
N ALA A 40 9.37 13.74 2.85
CA ALA A 40 9.30 12.33 2.48
C ALA A 40 8.74 11.42 3.61
N HIS A 41 8.71 11.89 4.85
CA HIS A 41 8.21 11.18 6.03
C HIS A 41 6.73 11.46 6.35
N TRP A 42 6.00 12.12 5.44
CA TRP A 42 4.56 12.44 5.58
C TRP A 42 4.24 13.39 6.74
N ARG A 43 5.19 14.28 7.07
CA ARG A 43 4.95 15.43 7.93
C ARG A 43 4.59 16.63 7.06
N CYS A 44 3.59 17.38 7.50
CA CYS A 44 3.17 18.63 6.89
C CYS A 44 3.62 19.77 7.79
N TYR A 45 4.60 20.54 7.32
CA TYR A 45 5.11 21.72 8.00
C TYR A 45 4.24 22.92 7.64
N VAL A 46 3.90 23.71 8.65
CA VAL A 46 2.88 24.75 8.51
C VAL A 46 3.35 26.05 9.13
N SER A 47 3.35 27.10 8.31
CA SER A 47 3.62 28.48 8.74
C SER A 47 2.39 29.08 9.45
N PRO A 48 2.47 29.44 10.74
CA PRO A 48 1.33 30.03 11.46
C PRO A 48 0.84 31.33 10.82
N GLY A 49 1.76 32.15 10.30
CA GLY A 49 1.42 33.40 9.62
C GLY A 49 0.68 33.17 8.29
N PHE A 50 0.98 32.09 7.57
CA PHE A 50 0.24 31.69 6.38
C PHE A 50 -1.16 31.23 6.72
N VAL A 51 -1.32 30.35 7.71
CA VAL A 51 -2.64 29.89 8.16
C VAL A 51 -3.54 31.06 8.57
N MET A 52 -2.99 32.04 9.28
CA MET A 52 -3.76 33.21 9.71
C MET A 52 -4.31 34.03 8.53
N ARG A 53 -3.50 34.26 7.48
CA ARG A 53 -3.87 35.13 6.35
C ARG A 53 -4.66 34.44 5.24
N THR A 54 -4.56 33.11 5.09
CA THR A 54 -5.17 32.37 3.98
C THR A 54 -6.60 31.92 4.32
N PRO A 55 -7.61 32.14 3.47
CA PRO A 55 -8.98 31.63 3.68
C PRO A 55 -9.05 30.11 3.88
N VAL A 56 -10.13 29.63 4.51
CA VAL A 56 -10.30 28.20 4.86
C VAL A 56 -10.33 27.35 3.59
N GLU A 57 -11.08 27.76 2.58
CA GLU A 57 -11.25 27.03 1.32
C GLU A 57 -9.93 26.96 0.54
N GLU A 58 -9.15 28.04 0.54
CA GLU A 58 -7.82 28.05 -0.05
C GLU A 58 -6.84 27.16 0.72
N LEU A 59 -6.84 27.21 2.07
CA LEU A 59 -6.04 26.30 2.90
C LEU A 59 -6.40 24.83 2.68
N ALA A 60 -7.67 24.53 2.39
CA ALA A 60 -8.10 23.19 2.04
C ALA A 60 -7.52 22.75 0.69
N GLY A 61 -7.42 23.67 -0.27
CA GLY A 61 -6.70 23.45 -1.53
C GLY A 61 -5.24 23.11 -1.30
N VAL A 62 -4.57 23.85 -0.40
CA VAL A 62 -3.17 23.57 -0.02
C VAL A 62 -3.04 22.18 0.63
N TRP A 63 -3.94 21.79 1.53
CA TRP A 63 -3.96 20.42 2.08
C TRP A 63 -4.01 19.33 1.01
N VAL A 64 -4.88 19.52 0.01
CA VAL A 64 -5.04 18.58 -1.10
C VAL A 64 -3.81 18.60 -2.00
N HIS A 65 -3.24 19.76 -2.27
CA HIS A 65 -2.00 19.91 -3.03
C HIS A 65 -0.84 19.16 -2.36
N GLU A 66 -0.56 19.45 -1.09
CA GLU A 66 0.55 18.86 -0.34
C GLU A 66 0.44 17.32 -0.24
N VAL A 67 -0.77 16.80 0.08
CA VAL A 67 -0.96 15.35 0.17
C VAL A 67 -0.83 14.65 -1.19
N SER A 68 -1.10 15.36 -2.29
CA SER A 68 -1.01 14.82 -3.64
C SER A 68 0.43 14.51 -4.04
N HIS A 69 1.41 15.34 -3.65
CA HIS A 69 2.84 15.01 -3.85
C HIS A 69 3.20 13.66 -3.24
N LEU A 70 2.69 13.37 -2.04
CA LEU A 70 3.00 12.16 -1.29
C LEU A 70 2.29 10.93 -1.85
N LEU A 71 1.01 11.06 -2.23
CA LEU A 71 0.24 9.99 -2.85
C LEU A 71 0.81 9.58 -4.21
N ARG A 72 1.22 10.58 -5.00
CA ARG A 72 1.80 10.40 -6.34
C ARG A 72 3.29 10.10 -6.33
N ASP A 73 3.92 9.94 -5.17
CA ASP A 73 5.35 9.62 -5.00
C ASP A 73 6.26 10.60 -5.76
N HIS A 74 5.96 11.90 -5.76
CA HIS A 74 6.70 12.88 -6.56
C HIS A 74 8.20 12.91 -6.22
N HIS A 75 8.58 12.93 -4.94
CA HIS A 75 10.00 12.83 -4.57
C HIS A 75 10.66 11.53 -5.08
N GLY A 76 10.02 10.38 -4.90
CA GLY A 76 10.58 9.09 -5.32
C GLY A 76 10.68 8.96 -6.84
N ARG A 77 9.68 9.47 -7.57
CA ARG A 77 9.65 9.58 -9.03
C ARG A 77 10.73 10.54 -9.54
N GLY A 78 10.88 11.69 -8.89
CA GLY A 78 11.88 12.71 -9.20
C GLY A 78 13.30 12.18 -9.05
N GLU A 79 13.59 11.46 -7.97
CA GLU A 79 14.89 10.79 -7.77
C GLU A 79 15.19 9.76 -8.87
N ARG A 80 14.20 8.94 -9.26
CA ARG A 80 14.38 7.97 -10.35
C ARG A 80 14.69 8.67 -11.67
N TYR A 81 13.93 9.71 -11.99
CA TYR A 81 14.13 10.53 -13.18
C TYR A 81 15.52 11.18 -13.19
N ALA A 82 15.93 11.80 -12.07
CA ALA A 82 17.24 12.44 -11.91
C ALA A 82 18.37 11.45 -12.17
N ARG A 83 18.26 10.23 -11.62
CA ARG A 83 19.25 9.16 -11.81
C ARG A 83 19.37 8.71 -13.25
N GLU A 84 18.24 8.50 -13.92
CA GLU A 84 18.19 8.05 -15.32
C GLU A 84 18.74 9.09 -16.29
N ASN A 85 18.45 10.37 -16.03
CA ASN A 85 18.80 11.48 -16.93
C ASN A 85 20.06 12.26 -16.50
N LYS A 86 20.72 11.84 -15.41
CA LYS A 86 21.86 12.54 -14.79
C LYS A 86 21.55 14.03 -14.50
N ALA A 87 20.31 14.31 -14.14
CA ALA A 87 19.78 15.65 -13.93
C ALA A 87 19.78 15.97 -12.43
N TYR A 88 20.87 16.60 -11.96
CA TYR A 88 21.09 16.90 -10.55
C TYR A 88 21.31 18.40 -10.31
N GLY A 89 21.08 18.83 -9.07
CA GLY A 89 21.34 20.18 -8.60
C GLY A 89 20.07 21.01 -8.41
N PRO A 90 20.20 22.21 -7.81
CA PRO A 90 19.05 22.99 -7.35
C PRO A 90 18.06 23.35 -8.47
N GLY A 91 18.56 23.67 -9.67
CA GLY A 91 17.72 23.99 -10.82
C GLY A 91 16.86 22.82 -11.29
N GLU A 92 17.42 21.61 -11.31
CA GLU A 92 16.65 20.40 -11.67
C GLU A 92 15.66 20.00 -10.58
N ARG A 93 15.97 20.25 -9.30
CA ARG A 93 15.00 20.04 -8.19
C ARG A 93 13.82 20.99 -8.28
N LEU A 94 14.07 22.27 -8.53
CA LEU A 94 13.01 23.24 -8.76
C LEU A 94 12.16 22.86 -9.99
N ARG A 95 12.81 22.40 -11.06
CA ARG A 95 12.12 21.91 -12.26
C ARG A 95 11.24 20.70 -11.98
N GLN A 96 11.70 19.76 -11.15
CA GLN A 96 10.88 18.63 -10.66
C GLN A 96 9.67 19.11 -9.87
N ASN A 97 9.87 20.08 -8.96
CA ASN A 97 8.79 20.66 -8.19
C ASN A 97 7.74 21.34 -9.10
N ILE A 98 8.16 22.17 -10.06
CA ILE A 98 7.26 22.80 -11.05
C ILE A 98 6.48 21.76 -11.85
N ALA A 99 7.14 20.69 -12.30
CA ALA A 99 6.49 19.64 -13.09
C ALA A 99 5.48 18.82 -12.26
N ALA A 100 5.80 18.59 -10.99
CA ALA A 100 4.92 17.95 -10.02
C ALA A 100 3.69 18.82 -9.71
N ASP A 101 3.89 20.13 -9.58
CA ASP A 101 2.84 21.12 -9.43
C ASP A 101 1.94 21.20 -10.65
N PHE A 102 2.49 21.09 -11.86
CA PHE A 102 1.70 21.00 -13.09
C PHE A 102 0.78 19.77 -13.08
N GLU A 103 1.29 18.60 -12.69
CA GLU A 103 0.50 17.36 -12.57
C GLU A 103 -0.60 17.49 -11.48
N ILE A 104 -0.40 18.28 -10.43
CA ILE A 104 -1.37 18.45 -9.32
C ILE A 104 -2.39 19.53 -9.64
N ASN A 105 -1.92 20.72 -10.00
CA ASN A 105 -2.75 21.91 -10.10
C ASN A 105 -3.75 21.84 -11.26
N ASP A 106 -3.59 20.92 -12.20
CA ASP A 106 -4.52 20.73 -13.30
C ASP A 106 -5.82 19.98 -12.92
N ASP A 107 -5.85 19.23 -11.81
CA ASP A 107 -7.00 18.39 -11.43
C ASP A 107 -7.47 18.52 -9.97
N ILE A 108 -6.86 19.38 -9.14
CA ILE A 108 -7.28 19.56 -7.74
C ILE A 108 -8.35 20.62 -7.51
N TYR A 109 -8.44 21.67 -8.34
CA TYR A 109 -9.34 22.80 -8.13
C TYR A 109 -10.75 22.56 -8.70
N GLY A 110 -11.71 23.41 -8.29
CA GLY A 110 -13.13 23.21 -8.59
C GLY A 110 -13.87 22.44 -7.49
N ASP A 111 -15.19 22.32 -7.60
CA ASP A 111 -16.05 21.54 -6.70
C ASP A 111 -15.78 21.80 -5.20
N GLY A 112 -15.69 23.09 -4.82
CA GLY A 112 -15.48 23.53 -3.44
C GLY A 112 -14.03 23.83 -3.06
N LEU A 113 -13.07 23.72 -3.98
CA LEU A 113 -11.69 24.20 -3.83
C LEU A 113 -11.39 25.34 -4.82
N PRO A 114 -11.23 26.59 -4.35
CA PRO A 114 -10.89 27.71 -5.23
C PRO A 114 -9.46 27.56 -5.76
N GLN A 115 -9.26 27.90 -7.03
CA GLN A 115 -7.92 28.00 -7.61
C GLN A 115 -7.25 29.31 -7.16
N PRO A 116 -6.07 29.26 -6.51
CA PRO A 116 -5.35 30.46 -6.15
C PRO A 116 -4.80 31.16 -7.40
N ALA A 117 -4.75 32.49 -7.37
CA ALA A 117 -4.24 33.29 -8.49
C ALA A 117 -2.78 32.96 -8.88
N GLY A 118 -2.00 32.46 -7.92
CA GLY A 118 -0.60 32.04 -8.13
C GLY A 118 -0.41 30.55 -8.42
N ALA A 119 -1.47 29.80 -8.75
CA ALA A 119 -1.35 28.38 -9.07
C ALA A 119 -0.37 28.16 -10.24
N VAL A 120 0.61 27.28 -10.04
CA VAL A 120 1.59 26.91 -11.06
C VAL A 120 0.93 25.90 -12.00
N LEU A 121 0.61 26.34 -13.22
CA LEU A 121 -0.16 25.56 -14.20
C LEU A 121 0.59 25.37 -15.53
N PRO A 122 0.36 24.26 -16.25
CA PRO A 122 0.97 24.01 -17.57
C PRO A 122 0.71 25.13 -18.59
N SER A 123 -0.42 25.83 -18.45
CA SER A 123 -0.82 26.95 -19.31
C SER A 123 0.15 28.14 -19.27
N LEU A 124 0.95 28.30 -18.20
CA LEU A 124 2.03 29.29 -18.12
C LEU A 124 3.05 29.14 -19.25
N LEU A 125 3.23 27.90 -19.75
CA LEU A 125 4.10 27.57 -20.88
C LEU A 125 3.32 27.16 -22.13
N ARG A 126 1.99 27.37 -22.15
CA ARG A 126 1.08 26.92 -23.22
C ARG A 126 1.17 25.40 -23.49
N LEU A 127 1.36 24.62 -22.43
CA LEU A 127 1.38 23.16 -22.49
C LEU A 127 -0.01 22.59 -22.23
N ASP A 128 -0.24 21.39 -22.75
CA ASP A 128 -1.46 20.63 -22.45
C ASP A 128 -1.49 20.22 -20.98
N SER A 129 -2.70 20.17 -20.42
CA SER A 129 -2.97 19.63 -19.08
C SER A 129 -3.14 18.12 -19.10
N GLY A 130 -3.03 17.46 -17.95
CA GLY A 130 -3.30 16.04 -17.75
C GLY A 130 -2.12 15.11 -18.01
N LEU A 131 -0.89 15.65 -18.12
CA LEU A 131 0.33 14.86 -18.27
C LEU A 131 0.97 14.57 -16.91
N LEU A 132 1.78 13.51 -16.87
CA LEU A 132 2.59 13.18 -15.70
C LEU A 132 3.82 14.11 -15.58
N MET A 133 4.33 14.27 -14.36
CA MET A 133 5.55 15.00 -14.03
C MET A 133 6.70 14.65 -14.97
N GLU A 134 6.98 13.37 -15.23
CA GLU A 134 8.07 12.93 -16.10
C GLU A 134 7.84 13.25 -17.59
N GLU A 135 6.58 13.43 -18.01
CA GLU A 135 6.26 13.88 -19.37
C GLU A 135 6.53 15.37 -19.51
N TYR A 136 6.16 16.19 -18.52
CA TYR A 136 6.53 17.59 -18.47
C TYR A 136 8.06 17.78 -18.40
N LEU A 137 8.76 16.99 -17.58
CA LEU A 137 10.22 17.01 -17.49
C LEU A 137 10.92 16.61 -18.79
N ARG A 138 10.34 15.73 -19.60
CA ARG A 138 10.91 15.37 -20.91
C ARG A 138 10.61 16.38 -22.00
N SER A 139 9.42 16.99 -21.96
CA SER A 139 8.91 17.83 -23.05
C SER A 139 9.33 19.29 -22.98
N THR A 140 9.67 19.82 -21.81
CA THR A 140 9.98 21.25 -21.67
C THR A 140 11.11 21.53 -20.69
N SER A 141 11.98 22.50 -20.99
CA SER A 141 13.12 22.83 -20.12
C SER A 141 12.72 23.59 -18.85
N MET A 142 11.58 24.30 -18.88
CA MET A 142 11.07 25.19 -17.82
C MET A 142 12.06 26.29 -17.41
N SER A 143 13.17 26.50 -18.13
CA SER A 143 14.25 27.41 -17.73
C SER A 143 13.80 28.87 -17.66
N GLY A 144 12.74 29.24 -18.38
CA GLY A 144 12.13 30.57 -18.29
C GLY A 144 11.33 30.79 -17.00
N LEU A 145 10.84 29.73 -16.35
CA LEU A 145 10.07 29.81 -15.11
C LEU A 145 10.92 29.67 -13.85
N THR A 146 12.07 29.00 -13.92
CA THR A 146 12.88 28.71 -12.73
C THR A 146 13.34 29.95 -11.98
N GLY A 147 13.55 31.08 -12.67
CA GLY A 147 13.85 32.36 -12.03
C GLY A 147 12.64 32.98 -11.32
N GLU A 148 11.48 32.99 -11.98
CA GLU A 148 10.24 33.60 -11.46
C GLU A 148 9.59 32.77 -10.36
N LEU A 149 9.77 31.44 -10.41
CA LEU A 149 9.23 30.47 -9.44
C LEU A 149 10.29 29.99 -8.45
N ALA A 150 11.42 30.69 -8.31
CA ALA A 150 12.46 30.33 -7.34
C ALA A 150 11.97 30.34 -5.87
N TRP A 151 10.82 30.96 -5.61
CA TRP A 151 10.15 30.97 -4.31
C TRP A 151 9.32 29.70 -4.03
N LEU A 152 9.06 28.87 -5.06
CA LEU A 152 8.25 27.67 -4.94
C LEU A 152 8.98 26.62 -4.10
N ASP A 153 8.34 26.19 -3.01
CA ASP A 153 8.91 25.20 -2.11
C ASP A 153 7.83 24.38 -1.39
N CYS A 154 7.55 23.20 -1.94
CA CYS A 154 6.60 22.23 -1.37
C CYS A 154 7.30 21.18 -0.47
N GLY A 155 8.59 21.38 -0.17
CA GLY A 155 9.40 20.50 0.68
C GLY A 155 9.92 19.24 -0.02
N SER A 156 10.66 18.42 0.75
CA SER A 156 11.33 17.22 0.23
C SER A 156 10.37 16.11 -0.19
N GLY A 157 9.11 16.14 0.24
CA GLY A 157 8.07 15.24 -0.22
C GLY A 157 7.68 15.46 -1.68
N ALA A 158 7.96 16.67 -2.21
CA ALA A 158 7.76 17.04 -3.60
C ALA A 158 8.98 16.77 -4.48
N ASP A 159 10.19 17.18 -4.04
CA ASP A 159 11.39 17.20 -4.89
C ASP A 159 12.56 16.33 -4.41
N GLY A 160 12.44 15.71 -3.23
CA GLY A 160 13.47 14.86 -2.64
C GLY A 160 14.61 15.59 -1.93
N HIS A 161 14.62 16.93 -1.88
CA HIS A 161 15.67 17.71 -1.25
C HIS A 161 15.29 18.15 0.17
N GLU A 162 16.01 17.68 1.18
CA GLU A 162 15.74 18.03 2.58
C GLU A 162 15.96 19.53 2.85
N ARG A 163 15.03 20.14 3.59
CA ARG A 163 15.10 21.55 3.97
C ARG A 163 15.56 21.72 5.43
N PRO A 164 16.16 22.86 5.81
CA PRO A 164 16.62 23.07 7.19
C PRO A 164 15.53 22.99 8.27
N TRP A 165 14.27 23.24 7.91
CA TRP A 165 13.12 23.13 8.79
C TRP A 165 12.56 21.71 8.91
N GLU A 166 13.03 20.78 8.08
CA GLU A 166 12.58 19.39 8.15
C GLU A 166 13.29 18.64 9.26
N LEU A 167 12.53 17.88 10.05
CA LEU A 167 13.06 17.15 11.20
C LEU A 167 13.88 15.91 10.81
N GLY A 168 13.99 15.59 9.51
CA GLY A 168 14.71 14.43 8.98
C GLY A 168 14.20 13.08 9.48
N SER A 169 14.95 12.01 9.21
CA SER A 169 14.53 10.63 9.50
C SER A 169 14.44 10.27 10.99
N GLY A 170 15.19 10.96 11.85
CA GLY A 170 15.15 10.81 13.31
C GLY A 170 14.15 11.73 14.02
N GLY A 171 13.44 12.57 13.27
CA GLY A 171 12.47 13.51 13.79
C GLY A 171 11.16 12.87 14.25
N ALA A 172 10.32 13.66 14.93
CA ALA A 172 9.07 13.19 15.54
C ALA A 172 8.11 12.51 14.53
N ASN A 173 7.60 11.34 14.91
CA ASN A 173 6.39 10.67 14.39
C ASN A 173 6.22 10.56 12.86
N GLY A 174 7.31 10.54 12.09
CA GLY A 174 7.25 10.28 10.64
C GLY A 174 6.70 8.88 10.32
N LEU A 175 5.99 8.75 9.21
CA LEU A 175 5.48 7.44 8.77
C LEU A 175 6.62 6.57 8.23
N SER A 176 6.62 5.29 8.64
CA SER A 176 7.49 4.28 8.04
C SER A 176 7.12 4.05 6.57
N LYS A 177 8.01 3.39 5.80
CA LYS A 177 7.72 3.02 4.40
C LYS A 177 6.42 2.21 4.30
N GLN A 178 6.23 1.23 5.17
CA GLN A 178 5.06 0.35 5.19
C GLN A 178 3.78 1.12 5.54
N GLN A 179 3.85 2.07 6.47
CA GLN A 179 2.71 2.91 6.81
C GLN A 179 2.32 3.83 5.64
N ARG A 180 3.30 4.41 4.94
CA ARG A 180 3.08 5.21 3.72
C ARG A 180 2.42 4.39 2.63
N ASP A 181 2.94 3.19 2.36
CA ASP A 181 2.36 2.26 1.38
C ASP A 181 0.94 1.84 1.78
N ALA A 182 0.67 1.58 3.06
CA ALA A 182 -0.66 1.25 3.55
C ALA A 182 -1.66 2.42 3.41
N VAL A 183 -1.23 3.67 3.58
CA VAL A 183 -2.08 4.84 3.33
C VAL A 183 -2.39 4.98 1.84
N ARG A 184 -1.37 4.90 0.98
CA ARG A 184 -1.55 4.94 -0.49
C ARG A 184 -2.48 3.82 -0.95
N PHE A 185 -2.32 2.60 -0.43
CA PHE A 185 -3.17 1.45 -0.75
C PHE A 185 -4.62 1.69 -0.36
N ARG A 186 -4.88 2.17 0.87
CA ARG A 186 -6.24 2.49 1.32
C ARG A 186 -6.92 3.57 0.49
N VAL A 187 -6.18 4.59 0.02
CA VAL A 187 -6.71 5.62 -0.88
C VAL A 187 -7.04 5.01 -2.25
N ALA A 188 -6.13 4.21 -2.82
CA ALA A 188 -6.35 3.54 -4.10
C ALA A 188 -7.58 2.61 -4.06
N GLU A 189 -7.69 1.75 -3.05
CA GLU A 189 -8.85 0.87 -2.87
C GLU A 189 -10.14 1.66 -2.60
N GLY A 190 -10.06 2.77 -1.85
CA GLY A 190 -11.19 3.67 -1.64
C GLY A 190 -11.72 4.24 -2.96
N ILE A 191 -10.83 4.70 -3.83
CA ILE A 191 -11.18 5.21 -5.16
C ILE A 191 -11.73 4.09 -6.05
N LYS A 192 -11.13 2.90 -6.07
CA LYS A 192 -11.62 1.76 -6.88
C LYS A 192 -12.99 1.26 -6.43
N GLY A 193 -13.18 1.11 -5.12
CA GLY A 193 -14.41 0.57 -4.56
C GLY A 193 -15.57 1.55 -4.59
N ARG A 194 -15.31 2.84 -4.30
CA ARG A 194 -16.33 3.90 -4.25
C ARG A 194 -15.74 5.21 -4.77
N PRO A 195 -15.59 5.36 -6.11
CA PRO A 195 -14.88 6.49 -6.69
C PRO A 195 -15.54 7.84 -6.43
N GLY A 196 -16.87 7.88 -6.23
CA GLY A 196 -17.60 9.13 -6.04
C GLY A 196 -17.34 10.13 -7.18
N ASP A 197 -16.95 11.33 -6.79
CA ASP A 197 -16.56 12.46 -7.64
C ASP A 197 -15.05 12.52 -7.94
N ALA A 198 -14.28 11.45 -7.65
CA ALA A 198 -12.86 11.42 -7.95
C ALA A 198 -12.58 11.70 -9.45
N PRO A 199 -11.71 12.68 -9.78
CA PRO A 199 -11.31 12.99 -11.15
C PRO A 199 -10.70 11.79 -11.88
N GLN A 200 -10.70 11.85 -13.20
CA GLN A 200 -10.14 10.77 -14.03
C GLN A 200 -8.65 10.51 -13.73
N GLY A 201 -7.87 11.56 -13.43
CA GLY A 201 -6.47 11.45 -13.01
C GLY A 201 -6.31 10.55 -11.78
N TRP A 202 -7.11 10.79 -10.74
CA TRP A 202 -7.13 9.98 -9.52
C TRP A 202 -7.58 8.54 -9.72
N ARG A 203 -8.54 8.30 -10.64
CA ARG A 203 -8.96 6.93 -10.99
C ARG A 203 -7.84 6.15 -11.66
N ARG A 204 -7.18 6.75 -12.66
CA ARG A 204 -5.99 6.15 -13.31
C ARG A 204 -4.88 5.89 -12.30
N TRP A 205 -4.59 6.88 -11.45
CA TRP A 205 -3.61 6.72 -10.37
C TRP A 205 -3.97 5.54 -9.47
N ALA A 206 -5.23 5.38 -9.06
CA ALA A 206 -5.63 4.28 -8.19
C ALA A 206 -5.41 2.91 -8.85
N ASP A 207 -5.71 2.80 -10.15
CA ASP A 207 -5.51 1.59 -10.94
C ASP A 207 -4.03 1.19 -11.05
N GLU A 208 -3.13 2.16 -11.13
CA GLU A 208 -1.69 1.96 -11.34
C GLU A 208 -0.85 2.00 -10.04
N ALA A 209 -1.33 2.66 -8.97
CA ALA A 209 -0.57 2.93 -7.75
C ALA A 209 -0.06 1.66 -7.07
N PHE A 210 -0.82 0.57 -7.19
CA PHE A 210 -0.44 -0.75 -6.75
C PHE A 210 -0.66 -1.72 -7.90
N HIS A 211 0.32 -2.61 -8.09
CA HIS A 211 0.20 -3.68 -9.06
C HIS A 211 -1.14 -4.40 -8.89
N PRO A 212 -1.83 -4.75 -9.99
CA PRO A 212 -3.03 -5.56 -9.88
C PRO A 212 -2.69 -6.78 -9.01
N PRO A 213 -3.57 -7.16 -8.07
CA PRO A 213 -3.30 -8.28 -7.18
C PRO A 213 -2.88 -9.46 -8.04
N GLN A 214 -1.71 -10.02 -7.73
CA GLN A 214 -1.24 -11.25 -8.38
C GLN A 214 -2.41 -12.26 -8.35
N PRO A 215 -2.56 -13.13 -9.37
CA PRO A 215 -3.62 -14.13 -9.40
C PRO A 215 -3.37 -15.19 -8.31
N TRP A 216 -3.52 -14.79 -7.07
CA TRP A 216 -2.99 -15.48 -5.89
C TRP A 216 -3.69 -16.81 -5.70
N ARG A 217 -4.94 -16.96 -6.16
CA ARG A 217 -5.63 -18.26 -6.20
C ARG A 217 -4.96 -19.24 -7.15
N GLN A 218 -4.47 -18.76 -8.30
CA GLN A 218 -3.73 -19.59 -9.25
C GLN A 218 -2.36 -19.96 -8.67
N LEU A 219 -1.67 -19.00 -8.06
CA LEU A 219 -0.37 -19.20 -7.41
C LEU A 219 -0.48 -20.16 -6.21
N LEU A 220 -1.46 -19.96 -5.33
CA LEU A 220 -1.78 -20.82 -4.19
C LEU A 220 -2.17 -22.21 -4.68
N GLY A 221 -3.06 -22.30 -5.66
CA GLY A 221 -3.44 -23.58 -6.26
C GLY A 221 -2.25 -24.32 -6.86
N ALA A 222 -1.34 -23.61 -7.54
CA ALA A 222 -0.11 -24.20 -8.08
C ALA A 222 0.83 -24.67 -6.97
N ALA A 223 1.02 -23.88 -5.91
CA ALA A 223 1.85 -24.22 -4.76
C ALA A 223 1.30 -25.45 -4.01
N ILE A 224 -0.01 -25.49 -3.72
CA ILE A 224 -0.66 -26.62 -3.04
C ILE A 224 -0.62 -27.88 -3.92
N ARG A 225 -0.91 -27.77 -5.22
CA ARG A 225 -0.78 -28.92 -6.14
C ARG A 225 0.64 -29.43 -6.20
N SER A 226 1.62 -28.53 -6.29
CA SER A 226 3.04 -28.87 -6.24
C SER A 226 3.36 -29.62 -4.95
N ALA A 227 3.04 -29.07 -3.78
CA ALA A 227 3.27 -29.71 -2.48
C ALA A 227 2.61 -31.08 -2.37
N VAL A 228 1.31 -31.19 -2.66
CA VAL A 228 0.57 -32.47 -2.63
C VAL A 228 1.15 -33.51 -3.61
N SER A 229 1.67 -33.07 -4.76
CA SER A 229 2.29 -33.95 -5.74
C SER A 229 3.76 -34.30 -5.43
N ALA A 230 4.47 -33.39 -4.75
CA ALA A 230 5.88 -33.49 -4.41
C ALA A 230 6.10 -34.29 -3.12
N SER A 231 5.15 -34.26 -2.18
CA SER A 231 5.14 -35.13 -1.00
C SER A 231 5.07 -36.60 -1.45
N GLY A 232 6.22 -37.28 -1.43
CA GLY A 232 6.28 -38.72 -1.66
C GLY A 232 6.36 -39.13 -3.13
N ALA A 233 7.44 -38.71 -3.80
CA ALA A 233 8.15 -39.62 -4.70
C ALA A 233 8.79 -40.81 -3.92
N GLY A 234 8.07 -41.40 -2.95
CA GLY A 234 8.38 -42.70 -2.40
C GLY A 234 9.16 -42.78 -1.08
N ASP A 235 9.09 -41.79 -0.19
CA ASP A 235 9.97 -41.80 0.98
C ASP A 235 9.53 -42.73 2.12
N ASP A 236 8.24 -43.04 2.26
CA ASP A 236 7.76 -43.92 3.32
C ASP A 236 7.33 -45.30 2.80
N TYR A 237 8.30 -46.21 2.82
CA TYR A 237 8.09 -47.64 2.68
C TYR A 237 7.39 -48.20 3.93
N SER A 238 6.18 -48.75 3.76
CA SER A 238 5.40 -49.32 4.86
C SER A 238 5.23 -50.84 4.71
N TYR A 239 5.50 -51.57 5.79
CA TYR A 239 5.20 -53.00 5.90
C TYR A 239 3.77 -53.30 6.38
N ARG A 240 2.98 -52.26 6.71
CA ARG A 240 1.60 -52.42 7.21
C ARG A 240 0.70 -53.16 6.22
N ARG A 241 0.99 -53.02 4.92
CA ARG A 241 0.43 -53.84 3.85
C ARG A 241 1.58 -54.25 2.92
N PRO A 242 1.94 -55.53 2.83
CA PRO A 242 2.99 -55.97 1.91
C PRO A 242 2.69 -55.58 0.47
N SER A 243 3.72 -55.20 -0.29
CA SER A 243 3.58 -54.91 -1.72
C SER A 243 3.02 -56.13 -2.44
N ARG A 244 2.12 -55.91 -3.42
CA ARG A 244 1.63 -56.99 -4.30
C ARG A 244 2.78 -57.68 -5.06
N ARG A 245 3.91 -56.98 -5.24
CA ARG A 245 5.12 -57.53 -5.86
C ARG A 245 5.82 -58.58 -5.00
N SER A 246 5.51 -58.68 -3.70
CA SER A 246 6.06 -59.74 -2.83
C SER A 246 5.65 -61.14 -3.31
N ALA A 247 4.55 -61.27 -4.05
CA ALA A 247 4.14 -62.54 -4.66
C ALA A 247 5.14 -63.05 -5.71
N ALA A 248 5.96 -62.17 -6.30
CA ALA A 248 6.99 -62.54 -7.27
C ALA A 248 8.31 -62.94 -6.62
N VAL A 249 8.48 -62.74 -5.30
CA VAL A 249 9.70 -63.05 -4.55
C VAL A 249 9.35 -63.84 -3.27
N PRO A 250 9.14 -65.17 -3.38
CA PRO A 250 8.76 -66.00 -2.25
C PRO A 250 9.78 -65.90 -1.10
N GLY A 251 9.30 -65.76 0.13
CA GLY A 251 10.13 -65.65 1.34
C GLY A 251 10.62 -64.24 1.66
N VAL A 252 10.34 -63.23 0.82
CA VAL A 252 10.70 -61.83 1.07
C VAL A 252 9.45 -60.96 1.17
N LEU A 253 9.25 -60.31 2.33
CA LEU A 253 8.22 -59.28 2.48
C LEU A 253 8.75 -57.96 1.92
N LEU A 254 8.18 -57.47 0.84
CA LEU A 254 8.54 -56.17 0.28
C LEU A 254 7.63 -55.07 0.85
N PRO A 255 8.18 -53.92 1.27
CA PRO A 255 7.37 -52.80 1.72
C PRO A 255 6.55 -52.22 0.57
N SER A 256 5.39 -51.65 0.91
CA SER A 256 4.58 -50.88 -0.04
C SER A 256 4.96 -49.40 0.02
N LEU A 257 5.04 -48.76 -1.13
CA LEU A 257 5.20 -47.32 -1.21
C LEU A 257 3.91 -46.64 -0.79
N ARG A 258 3.94 -45.81 0.25
CA ARG A 258 2.77 -45.05 0.68
C ARG A 258 3.01 -43.56 0.49
N ARG A 259 2.09 -42.89 -0.20
CA ARG A 259 2.06 -41.43 -0.24
C ARG A 259 1.37 -40.92 1.01
N MET A 260 2.05 -40.08 1.77
CA MET A 260 1.50 -39.34 2.89
C MET A 260 1.20 -37.93 2.39
N PRO A 261 -0.07 -37.45 2.47
CA PRO A 261 -0.38 -36.06 2.13
C PRO A 261 0.32 -35.11 3.10
N PRO A 262 0.71 -33.90 2.65
CA PRO A 262 1.38 -32.93 3.51
C PRO A 262 0.47 -32.42 4.62
N LYS A 263 1.05 -32.11 5.78
CA LYS A 263 0.42 -31.33 6.85
C LYS A 263 0.45 -29.85 6.49
N VAL A 264 -0.71 -29.22 6.43
CA VAL A 264 -0.86 -27.81 6.02
C VAL A 264 -1.40 -27.00 7.19
N CYS A 265 -0.69 -25.94 7.55
CA CYS A 265 -1.19 -24.93 8.48
C CYS A 265 -1.56 -23.65 7.72
N ILE A 266 -2.80 -23.19 7.88
CA ILE A 266 -3.34 -22.01 7.21
C ILE A 266 -3.47 -20.89 8.23
N VAL A 267 -2.81 -19.75 7.97
CA VAL A 267 -2.98 -18.53 8.75
C VAL A 267 -3.94 -17.61 8.01
N ILE A 268 -5.01 -17.19 8.68
CA ILE A 268 -6.01 -16.27 8.13
C ILE A 268 -5.90 -14.96 8.88
N ASP A 269 -5.68 -13.87 8.12
CA ASP A 269 -5.74 -12.52 8.67
C ASP A 269 -7.19 -12.22 9.07
N THR A 270 -7.40 -11.91 10.34
CA THR A 270 -8.69 -11.53 10.93
C THR A 270 -8.63 -10.11 11.50
N SER A 271 -7.72 -9.27 11.02
CA SER A 271 -7.62 -7.87 11.40
C SER A 271 -8.85 -7.06 10.97
N GLY A 272 -9.08 -5.92 11.63
CA GLY A 272 -10.27 -5.08 11.40
C GLY A 272 -10.40 -4.50 9.98
N SER A 273 -9.36 -4.61 9.14
CA SER A 273 -9.43 -4.24 7.72
C SER A 273 -10.00 -5.33 6.81
N VAL A 274 -10.13 -6.57 7.29
CA VAL A 274 -10.63 -7.70 6.50
C VAL A 274 -12.15 -7.74 6.57
N SER A 275 -12.79 -7.72 5.40
CA SER A 275 -14.25 -7.77 5.28
C SER A 275 -14.82 -9.18 5.43
N ASP A 276 -16.10 -9.28 5.78
CA ASP A 276 -16.83 -10.56 5.84
C ASP A 276 -16.78 -11.33 4.50
N ALA A 277 -16.75 -10.61 3.37
CA ALA A 277 -16.63 -11.20 2.05
C ALA A 277 -15.24 -11.85 1.83
N GLU A 278 -14.18 -11.20 2.29
CA GLU A 278 -12.80 -11.72 2.25
C GLU A 278 -12.63 -12.92 3.18
N LEU A 279 -13.15 -12.83 4.41
CA LEU A 279 -13.17 -13.96 5.36
C LEU A 279 -13.96 -15.14 4.79
N GLY A 280 -15.15 -14.90 4.22
CA GLY A 280 -15.94 -15.92 3.54
C GLY A 280 -15.19 -16.58 2.38
N SER A 281 -14.47 -15.78 1.58
CA SER A 281 -13.60 -16.31 0.53
C SER A 281 -12.44 -17.16 1.09
N ALA A 282 -11.82 -16.75 2.20
CA ALA A 282 -10.74 -17.50 2.83
C ALA A 282 -11.24 -18.88 3.31
N LEU A 283 -12.45 -18.94 3.88
CA LEU A 283 -13.09 -20.21 4.29
C LEU A 283 -13.32 -21.16 3.11
N LEU A 284 -13.73 -20.64 1.95
CA LEU A 284 -13.87 -21.44 0.74
C LEU A 284 -12.53 -22.03 0.27
N GLU A 285 -11.44 -21.27 0.38
CA GLU A 285 -10.10 -21.74 0.06
C GLU A 285 -9.59 -22.78 1.07
N VAL A 286 -9.85 -22.62 2.37
CA VAL A 286 -9.55 -23.64 3.39
C VAL A 286 -10.21 -24.97 3.03
N ALA A 287 -11.49 -24.94 2.64
CA ALA A 287 -12.22 -26.14 2.23
C ALA A 287 -11.63 -26.75 0.95
N ALA A 288 -11.17 -25.93 -0.01
CA ALA A 288 -10.50 -26.39 -1.22
C ALA A 288 -9.14 -27.03 -0.92
N ILE A 289 -8.33 -26.43 -0.04
CA ILE A 289 -7.04 -26.96 0.41
C ILE A 289 -7.24 -28.31 1.13
N SER A 290 -8.23 -28.42 2.02
CA SER A 290 -8.54 -29.67 2.70
C SER A 290 -8.90 -30.80 1.74
N ARG A 291 -9.67 -30.51 0.67
CA ARG A 291 -9.94 -31.48 -0.39
C ARG A 291 -8.68 -31.85 -1.17
N ALA A 292 -7.82 -30.88 -1.48
CA ALA A 292 -6.56 -31.10 -2.19
C ALA A 292 -5.57 -31.94 -1.37
N ALA A 293 -5.52 -31.78 -0.04
CA ALA A 293 -4.69 -32.55 0.89
C ALA A 293 -5.23 -33.98 1.17
N GLY A 294 -6.04 -34.54 0.27
CA GLY A 294 -6.58 -35.89 0.39
C GLY A 294 -7.84 -36.02 1.28
N GLY A 295 -8.52 -34.90 1.58
CA GLY A 295 -9.78 -34.88 2.34
C GLY A 295 -9.64 -35.20 3.83
N ARG A 296 -8.41 -35.38 4.31
CA ARG A 296 -8.10 -35.68 5.70
C ARG A 296 -8.06 -34.40 6.53
N ARG A 297 -9.14 -34.16 7.28
CA ARG A 297 -9.31 -32.96 8.11
C ARG A 297 -8.28 -32.85 9.25
N ASP A 298 -7.63 -33.94 9.62
CA ASP A 298 -6.58 -33.98 10.65
C ASP A 298 -5.21 -33.47 10.15
N LEU A 299 -5.05 -33.30 8.83
CA LEU A 299 -3.82 -32.77 8.22
C LEU A 299 -3.88 -31.26 7.97
N VAL A 300 -4.99 -30.61 8.28
CA VAL A 300 -5.17 -29.17 8.07
C VAL A 300 -5.49 -28.50 9.41
N SER A 301 -4.68 -27.52 9.78
CA SER A 301 -4.93 -26.63 10.92
C SER A 301 -5.14 -25.20 10.44
N VAL A 302 -5.99 -24.45 11.14
CA VAL A 302 -6.25 -23.04 10.85
C VAL A 302 -5.90 -22.19 12.07
N ILE A 303 -5.28 -21.04 11.84
CA ILE A 303 -4.98 -20.01 12.85
C ILE A 303 -5.62 -18.71 12.39
N SER A 304 -6.54 -18.15 13.18
CA SER A 304 -6.93 -16.75 13.04
C SER A 304 -5.84 -15.85 13.62
N CYS A 305 -5.50 -14.76 12.93
CA CYS A 305 -4.43 -13.86 13.35
C CYS A 305 -4.81 -12.42 13.08
N ASP A 306 -4.85 -11.60 14.13
CA ASP A 306 -4.97 -10.16 14.04
C ASP A 306 -3.71 -9.52 14.67
N ALA A 307 -3.83 -8.76 15.77
CA ALA A 307 -2.70 -8.25 16.55
C ALA A 307 -1.98 -9.37 17.31
N ALA A 308 -2.65 -10.51 17.52
CA ALA A 308 -2.07 -11.72 18.07
C ALA A 308 -2.59 -12.96 17.33
N ALA A 309 -1.78 -14.01 17.31
CA ALA A 309 -2.20 -15.29 16.76
C ALA A 309 -3.10 -16.04 17.76
N GLY A 310 -4.22 -16.55 17.26
CA GLY A 310 -5.06 -17.51 17.96
C GLY A 310 -4.40 -18.87 18.13
N VAL A 311 -5.13 -19.79 18.77
CA VAL A 311 -4.72 -21.19 18.86
C VAL A 311 -4.94 -21.87 17.51
N ALA A 312 -3.99 -22.70 17.08
CA ALA A 312 -4.18 -23.50 15.89
C ALA A 312 -5.26 -24.56 16.13
N VAL A 313 -6.35 -24.50 15.36
CA VAL A 313 -7.47 -25.42 15.48
C VAL A 313 -7.43 -26.44 14.33
N PRO A 314 -7.34 -27.74 14.61
CA PRO A 314 -7.48 -28.78 13.59
C PRO A 314 -8.87 -28.73 12.95
N LEU A 315 -8.94 -28.85 11.62
CA LEU A 315 -10.21 -28.77 10.90
C LEU A 315 -11.16 -29.95 11.23
N CYS A 316 -10.64 -31.06 11.76
CA CYS A 316 -11.46 -32.18 12.24
C CYS A 316 -12.18 -31.88 13.56
N GLN A 317 -11.72 -30.89 14.33
CA GLN A 317 -12.30 -30.48 15.62
C GLN A 317 -13.19 -29.25 15.51
N ALA A 318 -13.10 -28.50 14.40
CA ALA A 318 -13.97 -27.39 14.12
C ALA A 318 -15.29 -27.90 13.52
N GLU A 319 -16.33 -28.05 14.35
CA GLU A 319 -17.70 -28.22 13.84
C GLU A 319 -18.12 -26.98 13.04
N HIS A 320 -17.79 -25.79 13.56
CA HIS A 320 -17.91 -24.48 12.93
C HIS A 320 -16.56 -23.76 13.09
N LEU A 321 -15.96 -23.28 11.99
CA LEU A 321 -14.72 -22.50 12.05
C LEU A 321 -15.05 -21.03 12.37
N GLU A 322 -15.07 -20.69 13.66
CA GLU A 322 -15.23 -19.29 14.07
C GLU A 322 -13.90 -18.54 13.91
N LEU A 323 -13.90 -17.54 13.03
CA LEU A 323 -12.78 -16.63 12.85
C LEU A 323 -12.98 -15.43 13.78
N ILE A 324 -12.29 -15.46 14.92
CA ILE A 324 -12.33 -14.38 15.92
C ILE A 324 -11.16 -13.42 15.66
N GLY A 325 -11.46 -12.12 15.60
CA GLY A 325 -10.48 -11.06 15.40
C GLY A 325 -11.12 -9.66 15.39
N GLY A 326 -10.49 -8.72 14.71
CA GLY A 326 -10.91 -7.32 14.58
C GLY A 326 -9.88 -6.31 15.11
N GLY A 327 -8.75 -6.78 15.65
CA GLY A 327 -7.65 -5.94 16.10
C GLY A 327 -6.76 -5.40 14.97
N GLY A 328 -5.54 -5.00 15.34
CA GLY A 328 -4.47 -4.68 14.38
C GLY A 328 -3.99 -5.90 13.59
N THR A 329 -2.87 -5.78 12.87
CA THR A 329 -2.32 -6.88 12.06
C THR A 329 -0.86 -7.14 12.43
N ASP A 330 -0.55 -8.34 12.93
CA ASP A 330 0.81 -8.85 13.11
C ASP A 330 0.92 -10.33 12.71
N LEU A 331 1.01 -10.57 11.40
CA LEU A 331 1.17 -11.91 10.83
C LEU A 331 2.45 -12.65 11.26
N ARG A 332 3.45 -11.95 11.83
CA ARG A 332 4.65 -12.61 12.36
C ARG A 332 4.29 -13.55 13.50
N THR A 333 3.34 -13.15 14.35
CA THR A 333 2.83 -13.99 15.43
C THR A 333 2.10 -15.21 14.87
N GLY A 334 1.33 -15.03 13.79
CA GLY A 334 0.64 -16.10 13.07
C GLY A 334 1.60 -17.13 12.49
N PHE A 335 2.65 -16.68 11.78
CA PHE A 335 3.67 -17.58 11.25
C PHE A 335 4.47 -18.30 12.36
N ALA A 336 4.82 -17.60 13.44
CA ALA A 336 5.49 -18.22 14.58
C ALA A 336 4.63 -19.31 15.23
N GLN A 337 3.31 -19.10 15.32
CA GLN A 337 2.37 -20.11 15.80
C GLN A 337 2.21 -21.27 14.82
N ALA A 338 2.14 -20.99 13.52
CA ALA A 338 2.06 -22.02 12.47
C ALA A 338 3.28 -22.94 12.50
N LEU A 339 4.50 -22.40 12.69
CA LEU A 339 5.71 -23.23 12.77
C LEU A 339 5.72 -24.18 13.98
N ARG A 340 5.03 -23.82 15.07
CA ARG A 340 4.88 -24.70 16.24
C ARG A 340 3.97 -25.91 15.98
N THR A 341 3.13 -25.89 14.94
CA THR A 341 2.29 -27.04 14.57
C THR A 341 3.02 -28.05 13.69
N HIS A 342 4.30 -27.82 13.37
CA HIS A 342 5.12 -28.65 12.49
C HIS A 342 4.41 -28.99 11.15
N PRO A 343 4.01 -27.97 10.36
CA PRO A 343 3.57 -28.19 8.98
C PRO A 343 4.75 -28.65 8.12
N ASP A 344 4.45 -29.35 7.03
CA ASP A 344 5.45 -29.86 6.09
C ASP A 344 6.00 -28.80 5.13
#